data_AF-A0A6V7JFT9-F1
#
_entry.id   AF-A0A6V7JFT9-F1
#
_cell.length_a   1.000
_cell.length_b   1.000
_cell.length_c   1.000
_cell.angle_alpha   90.00
_cell.angle_beta   90.00
_cell.angle_gamma   90.00
#
_symmetry.space_group_name_H-M   'P 1'
#
loop_
_entity.id
_entity.type
_entity.pdbx_description
1 polymer ?
#
loop_
_entity_poly.entity_id
_entity_poly.type
_entity_poly.pdbx_seq_one_letter_code
_entity_poly.pdbx_strand_id
1 'polypeptide(L)'
;WKEKPRDDGKKWTTLEHKGPVFAPDYEPLPPDVKFFYDGKEMKLSQDTEEVATFYARMLDHDYTTKQAFNDNFFHDWREVMTEHERKRITDLSKCNFKQMHSYFLQKSEERKQMSKEEKKALKEKNEEIAKEYGVCKIDGHVEKIGNFKIEPPGLFRGRGEHPKMGKLKKRVWPEDVIINCSKDSVIPKAPSGHKWREVRHDPTVTWLASWTENVQGQVKYVMLNPSSKIKGQKDMDKYNTARRLATLIDNIRKKYREDWKSKEMRVRQRAVALYFIDKLALRAGNEKDEDQADTVGCCSLRVEHIQLHEKRDDKEYVVVFDFLGKDSIRYYNEVPVEKRVFKNLELFMENKSTGDDLFDRITTTDLNKHLNELMDGLTAKVFRTYNASITLQQQLEKLTNPDDNIAGKLLSYNRANRAVAILCNHQRAVPKTHAKSMENLKAKIEAKKEAISEAEDAVKAAKRDARDGSVKSKDVYDKKKKALERLREQLGKLEVQATDKEENKDIALGTSKLNYLDPRISVA
;
A
#
# COMPACT_ATOMS: atom_id res chain seq x y z
N TRP A 1 -14.36 17.83 13.18
CA TRP A 1 -15.27 16.79 13.71
C TRP A 1 -16.33 17.34 14.68
N LYS A 2 -16.18 18.54 15.27
CA LYS A 2 -17.22 19.17 16.13
C LYS A 2 -18.36 19.86 15.34
N GLU A 3 -18.17 20.06 14.04
CA GLU A 3 -19.18 20.66 13.16
C GLU A 3 -20.28 19.66 12.81
N LYS A 4 -21.49 20.16 12.53
CA LYS A 4 -22.62 19.32 12.13
C LYS A 4 -22.36 18.63 10.78
N PRO A 5 -22.79 17.36 10.61
CA PRO A 5 -22.81 16.70 9.32
C PRO A 5 -23.65 17.47 8.29
N ARG A 6 -23.35 17.26 7.01
CA ARG A 6 -24.17 17.75 5.89
C ARG A 6 -24.99 16.59 5.34
N ASP A 7 -26.29 16.78 5.20
CA ASP A 7 -27.24 15.75 4.74
C ASP A 7 -27.87 16.08 3.37
N ASP A 8 -27.44 17.15 2.70
CA ASP A 8 -27.97 17.63 1.42
C ASP A 8 -27.35 16.93 0.18
N GLY A 9 -26.59 15.86 0.39
CA GLY A 9 -25.86 15.13 -0.65
C GLY A 9 -24.60 15.82 -1.16
N LYS A 10 -24.47 17.14 -0.98
CA LYS A 10 -23.31 17.93 -1.40
C LYS A 10 -22.09 17.64 -0.51
N LYS A 11 -20.91 17.73 -1.10
CA LYS A 11 -19.62 17.54 -0.43
C LYS A 11 -18.96 18.86 -0.06
N TRP A 12 -19.35 19.94 -0.73
CA TRP A 12 -18.90 21.30 -0.49
C TRP A 12 -19.92 22.29 -1.05
N THR A 13 -19.89 23.52 -0.53
CA THR A 13 -20.58 24.70 -1.05
C THR A 13 -19.62 25.56 -1.87
N THR A 14 -18.41 25.80 -1.34
CA THR A 14 -17.37 26.56 -2.03
C THR A 14 -16.10 25.72 -2.21
N LEU A 15 -15.49 25.77 -3.39
CA LEU A 15 -14.25 25.09 -3.73
C LEU A 15 -13.42 25.94 -4.70
N GLU A 16 -12.23 26.35 -4.25
CA GLU A 16 -11.24 27.09 -5.05
C GLU A 16 -9.86 26.46 -4.90
N HIS A 17 -9.13 26.32 -6.01
CA HIS A 17 -7.76 25.81 -6.03
C HIS A 17 -6.99 26.38 -7.22
N LYS A 18 -5.67 26.11 -7.31
CA LYS A 18 -4.81 26.59 -8.42
C LYS A 18 -4.66 25.61 -9.59
N GLY A 19 -5.21 24.40 -9.45
CA GLY A 19 -5.12 23.35 -10.46
C GLY A 19 -3.95 22.40 -10.16
N PRO A 20 -3.74 21.36 -10.99
CA PRO A 20 -2.61 20.46 -10.82
C PRO A 20 -1.30 21.08 -11.31
N VAL A 21 -0.18 20.55 -10.82
CA VAL A 21 1.17 20.84 -11.33
C VAL A 21 1.55 19.75 -12.31
N PHE A 22 1.85 20.14 -13.56
CA PHE A 22 2.31 19.22 -14.60
C PHE A 22 3.74 18.73 -14.34
N ALA A 23 4.04 17.54 -14.86
CA ALA A 23 5.41 17.04 -14.87
C ALA A 23 6.29 17.96 -15.73
N PRO A 24 7.56 18.20 -15.35
CA PRO A 24 8.49 18.97 -16.16
C PRO A 24 8.61 18.40 -17.58
N ASP A 25 8.93 19.27 -18.54
CA ASP A 25 9.22 18.86 -19.91
C ASP A 25 10.45 17.95 -19.97
N TYR A 26 10.53 17.15 -21.02
CA TYR A 26 11.68 16.29 -21.25
C TYR A 26 12.91 17.12 -21.59
N GLU A 27 14.02 16.85 -20.91
CA GLU A 27 15.34 17.39 -21.22
C GLU A 27 16.11 16.35 -22.06
N PRO A 28 16.42 16.64 -23.34
CA PRO A 28 17.18 15.72 -24.20
C PRO A 28 18.53 15.34 -23.62
N LEU A 29 19.00 14.14 -23.96
CA LEU A 29 20.28 13.65 -23.50
C LEU A 29 21.44 14.53 -24.02
N PRO A 30 22.51 14.70 -23.21
CA PRO A 30 23.73 15.35 -23.65
C PRO A 30 24.32 14.67 -24.91
N PRO A 31 24.98 15.41 -25.82
CA PRO A 31 25.47 14.87 -27.08
C PRO A 31 26.46 13.71 -26.96
N ASP A 32 27.14 13.58 -25.82
CA ASP A 32 28.09 12.51 -25.48
C ASP A 32 27.41 11.20 -25.04
N VAL A 33 26.13 11.22 -24.69
CA VAL A 33 25.35 10.04 -24.34
C VAL A 33 24.69 9.48 -25.59
N LYS A 34 25.19 8.35 -26.10
CA LYS A 34 24.75 7.80 -27.38
C LYS A 34 23.79 6.61 -27.24
N PHE A 35 22.91 6.48 -28.22
CA PHE A 35 22.14 5.27 -28.46
C PHE A 35 22.75 4.51 -29.65
N PHE A 36 22.80 3.18 -29.56
CA PHE A 36 23.28 2.33 -30.65
C PHE A 36 22.22 1.32 -31.06
N TYR A 37 22.10 1.11 -32.37
CA TYR A 37 21.30 0.07 -32.96
C TYR A 37 22.18 -0.79 -33.86
N ASP A 38 22.20 -2.10 -33.64
CA ASP A 38 23.02 -3.06 -34.41
C ASP A 38 24.51 -2.66 -34.45
N GLY A 39 25.02 -2.22 -33.29
CA GLY A 39 26.41 -1.77 -33.12
C GLY A 39 26.74 -0.39 -33.69
N LYS A 40 25.80 0.29 -34.37
CA LYS A 40 26.02 1.62 -34.97
C LYS A 40 25.35 2.73 -34.16
N GLU A 41 26.03 3.86 -34.00
CA GLU A 41 25.45 5.04 -33.36
C GLU A 41 24.24 5.52 -34.16
N MET A 42 23.16 5.84 -33.46
CA MET A 42 21.95 6.39 -34.04
C MET A 42 21.38 7.46 -33.11
N LYS A 43 21.23 8.69 -33.64
CA LYS A 43 20.55 9.77 -32.93
C LYS A 43 19.04 9.59 -33.04
N LEU A 44 18.36 9.59 -31.91
CA LEU A 44 16.90 9.50 -31.81
C LEU A 44 16.27 10.89 -31.88
N SER A 45 15.04 10.97 -32.38
CA SER A 45 14.14 12.11 -32.23
C SER A 45 13.76 12.30 -30.75
N GLN A 46 13.37 13.50 -30.36
CA GLN A 46 13.12 13.84 -28.95
C GLN A 46 12.08 12.91 -28.29
N ASP A 47 10.95 12.65 -28.96
CA ASP A 47 9.88 11.79 -28.44
C ASP A 47 10.34 10.32 -28.33
N THR A 48 11.11 9.85 -29.32
CA THR A 48 11.69 8.50 -29.33
C THR A 48 12.74 8.35 -28.24
N GLU A 49 13.56 9.38 -28.03
CA GLU A 49 14.59 9.41 -27.00
C GLU A 49 13.97 9.41 -25.60
N GLU A 50 12.95 10.23 -25.33
CA GLU A 50 12.26 10.28 -24.03
C GLU A 50 11.80 8.87 -23.62
N VAL A 51 11.09 8.17 -24.52
CA VAL A 51 10.59 6.81 -24.25
C VAL A 51 11.73 5.80 -24.10
N ALA A 52 12.80 5.91 -24.90
CA ALA A 52 14.00 5.09 -24.73
C ALA A 52 14.66 5.30 -23.36
N THR A 53 14.63 6.53 -22.81
CA THR A 53 15.18 6.81 -21.48
C THR A 53 14.44 6.06 -20.37
N PHE A 54 13.13 5.83 -20.51
CA PHE A 54 12.36 5.08 -19.51
C PHE A 54 12.81 3.64 -19.41
N TYR A 55 13.05 2.99 -20.56
CA TYR A 55 13.59 1.64 -20.61
C TYR A 55 15.05 1.60 -20.11
N ALA A 56 15.88 2.56 -20.55
CA ALA A 56 17.27 2.66 -20.11
C ALA A 56 17.40 2.80 -18.58
N ARG A 57 16.55 3.57 -17.92
CA ARG A 57 16.52 3.69 -16.44
C ARG A 57 16.16 2.39 -15.72
N MET A 58 15.61 1.42 -16.44
CA MET A 58 15.15 0.14 -15.91
C MET A 58 15.99 -1.05 -16.37
N LEU A 59 17.12 -0.83 -17.05
CA LEU A 59 17.87 -1.89 -17.70
C LEU A 59 18.22 -3.07 -16.78
N ASP A 60 18.59 -2.78 -15.52
CA ASP A 60 18.93 -3.77 -14.48
C ASP A 60 17.74 -4.24 -13.63
N HIS A 61 16.50 -3.87 -14.00
CA HIS A 61 15.32 -4.25 -13.24
C HIS A 61 14.71 -5.56 -13.77
N ASP A 62 14.24 -6.45 -12.89
CA ASP A 62 13.51 -7.70 -13.20
C ASP A 62 12.31 -7.58 -14.17
N TYR A 63 11.88 -6.37 -14.56
CA TYR A 63 10.83 -6.20 -15.57
C TYR A 63 11.39 -6.32 -16.99
N THR A 64 12.62 -5.83 -17.25
CA THR A 64 13.24 -5.88 -18.59
C THR A 64 13.68 -7.29 -18.98
N THR A 65 13.63 -8.25 -18.06
CA THR A 65 13.83 -9.68 -18.34
C THR A 65 12.54 -10.39 -18.78
N LYS A 66 11.38 -9.74 -18.65
CA LYS A 66 10.08 -10.33 -18.98
C LYS A 66 9.68 -10.06 -20.42
N GLN A 67 9.32 -11.11 -21.15
CA GLN A 67 8.90 -11.03 -22.54
C GLN A 67 7.72 -10.06 -22.74
N ALA A 68 6.65 -10.21 -21.95
CA ALA A 68 5.47 -9.33 -22.04
C ALA A 68 5.79 -7.84 -21.82
N PHE A 69 6.76 -7.53 -20.95
CA PHE A 69 7.22 -6.16 -20.74
C PHE A 69 7.92 -5.61 -21.98
N ASN A 70 8.83 -6.39 -22.54
CA ASN A 70 9.63 -6.02 -23.70
C ASN A 70 8.77 -5.89 -24.97
N ASP A 71 7.80 -6.79 -25.18
CA ASP A 71 6.88 -6.74 -26.32
C ASP A 71 6.00 -5.49 -26.27
N ASN A 72 5.39 -5.21 -25.11
CA ASN A 72 4.56 -4.03 -24.93
C ASN A 72 5.35 -2.72 -25.03
N PHE A 73 6.55 -2.68 -24.43
CA PHE A 73 7.44 -1.53 -24.55
C PHE A 73 7.80 -1.27 -26.00
N PHE A 74 8.26 -2.31 -26.72
CA PHE A 74 8.72 -2.15 -28.09
C PHE A 74 7.59 -1.74 -29.02
N HIS A 75 6.40 -2.31 -28.83
CA HIS A 75 5.20 -1.92 -29.56
C HIS A 75 4.91 -0.41 -29.41
N ASP A 76 4.78 0.08 -28.18
CA ASP A 76 4.44 1.48 -27.91
C ASP A 76 5.59 2.44 -28.28
N TRP A 77 6.84 2.00 -28.11
CA TRP A 77 8.01 2.80 -28.52
C TRP A 77 8.05 3.00 -30.04
N ARG A 78 7.64 2.01 -30.83
CA ARG A 78 7.51 2.17 -32.29
C ARG A 78 6.43 3.17 -32.69
N GLU A 79 5.39 3.36 -31.89
CA GLU A 79 4.32 4.32 -32.19
C GLU A 79 4.82 5.76 -32.15
N VAL A 80 5.77 6.07 -31.24
CA VAL A 80 6.35 7.41 -31.09
C VAL A 80 7.51 7.68 -32.05
N MET A 81 8.04 6.65 -32.71
CA MET A 81 9.12 6.78 -33.70
C MET A 81 8.66 7.53 -34.95
N THR A 82 9.58 8.35 -35.48
CA THR A 82 9.47 8.84 -36.86
C THR A 82 9.49 7.67 -37.85
N GLU A 83 9.03 7.91 -39.08
CA GLU A 83 9.01 6.88 -40.11
C GLU A 83 10.40 6.29 -40.39
N HIS A 84 11.44 7.15 -40.38
CA HIS A 84 12.83 6.75 -40.58
C HIS A 84 13.34 5.85 -39.45
N GLU A 85 13.08 6.23 -38.19
CA GLU A 85 13.48 5.45 -37.03
C GLU A 85 12.78 4.09 -37.01
N ARG A 86 11.48 4.08 -37.30
CA ARG A 86 10.64 2.87 -37.33
C ARG A 86 11.08 1.86 -38.39
N LYS A 87 11.59 2.35 -39.53
CA LYS A 87 12.17 1.51 -40.60
C LYS A 87 13.51 0.88 -40.19
N ARG A 88 14.32 1.59 -39.41
CA ARG A 88 15.64 1.11 -38.96
C ARG A 88 15.54 0.19 -37.75
N ILE A 89 14.92 0.67 -36.68
CA ILE A 89 14.81 -0.05 -35.42
C ILE A 89 13.70 -1.07 -35.57
N THR A 90 14.02 -2.35 -35.81
CA THR A 90 13.02 -3.42 -36.04
C THR A 90 13.03 -4.52 -34.99
N ASP A 91 14.06 -4.56 -34.15
CA ASP A 91 14.30 -5.61 -33.16
C ASP A 91 14.88 -4.98 -31.89
N LEU A 92 14.19 -5.15 -30.76
CA LEU A 92 14.62 -4.61 -29.48
C LEU A 92 15.96 -5.19 -29.03
N SER A 93 16.28 -6.44 -29.36
CA SER A 93 17.52 -7.10 -28.95
C SER A 93 18.77 -6.46 -29.56
N LYS A 94 18.62 -5.76 -30.68
CA LYS A 94 19.69 -5.01 -31.35
C LYS A 94 19.88 -3.60 -30.79
N CYS A 95 18.99 -3.14 -29.92
CA CYS A 95 19.08 -1.84 -29.25
C CYS A 95 20.03 -1.91 -28.07
N ASN A 96 20.94 -0.93 -27.96
CA ASN A 96 21.86 -0.84 -26.85
C ASN A 96 21.63 0.46 -26.06
N PHE A 97 21.04 0.28 -24.87
CA PHE A 97 20.71 1.36 -23.94
C PHE A 97 21.79 1.56 -22.85
N LYS A 98 22.94 0.87 -22.92
CA LYS A 98 23.91 0.84 -21.81
C LYS A 98 24.51 2.21 -21.49
N GLN A 99 24.83 3.03 -22.48
CA GLN A 99 25.36 4.38 -22.23
C GLN A 99 24.30 5.28 -21.56
N MET A 100 23.06 5.24 -22.04
CA MET A 100 21.94 5.95 -21.42
C MET A 100 21.73 5.48 -19.97
N HIS A 101 21.82 4.17 -19.72
CA HIS A 101 21.71 3.60 -18.39
C HIS A 101 22.83 4.09 -17.45
N SER A 102 24.08 4.02 -17.89
CA SER A 102 25.24 4.52 -17.15
C SER A 102 25.12 6.00 -16.82
N TYR A 103 24.65 6.82 -17.77
CA TYR A 103 24.36 8.24 -17.53
C TYR A 103 23.34 8.43 -16.38
N PHE A 104 22.24 7.68 -16.36
CA PHE A 104 21.25 7.81 -15.30
C PHE A 104 21.73 7.27 -13.94
N LEU A 105 22.58 6.24 -13.93
CA LEU A 105 23.26 5.79 -12.71
C LEU A 105 24.18 6.89 -12.15
N GLN A 106 24.99 7.52 -13.01
CA GLN A 106 25.84 8.65 -12.65
C GLN A 106 25.00 9.83 -12.12
N LYS A 107 23.94 10.24 -12.82
CA LYS A 107 23.02 11.29 -12.35
C LYS A 107 22.37 10.94 -11.01
N SER A 108 22.10 9.67 -10.75
CA SER A 108 21.60 9.26 -9.44
C SER A 108 22.64 9.39 -8.33
N GLU A 109 23.92 9.18 -8.63
CA GLU A 109 25.00 9.33 -7.67
C GLU A 109 25.34 10.80 -7.43
N GLU A 110 25.40 11.62 -8.48
CA GLU A 110 25.52 13.08 -8.40
C GLU A 110 24.42 13.67 -7.50
N ARG A 111 23.16 13.23 -7.68
CA ARG A 111 22.05 13.66 -6.80
C ARG A 111 22.25 13.32 -5.33
N LYS A 112 22.87 12.17 -5.00
CA LYS A 112 23.17 11.82 -3.60
C LYS A 112 24.29 12.70 -3.05
N GLN A 113 25.27 13.02 -3.89
CA GLN A 113 26.45 13.83 -3.56
C GLN A 113 26.20 15.35 -3.58
N MET A 114 25.03 15.81 -4.05
CA MET A 114 24.64 17.23 -3.99
C MET A 114 24.96 17.87 -2.63
N SER A 115 25.44 19.11 -2.68
CA SER A 115 25.79 19.90 -1.51
C SER A 115 24.57 20.18 -0.62
N LYS A 116 24.81 20.62 0.61
CA LYS A 116 23.70 20.97 1.53
C LYS A 116 22.93 22.17 0.99
N GLU A 117 23.63 23.10 0.36
CA GLU A 117 23.13 24.33 -0.24
C GLU A 117 22.20 24.02 -1.42
N GLU A 118 22.61 23.17 -2.36
CA GLU A 118 21.78 22.74 -3.49
C GLU A 118 20.53 21.97 -3.05
N LYS A 119 20.69 21.05 -2.08
CA LYS A 119 19.56 20.30 -1.50
C LYS A 119 18.57 21.25 -0.81
N LYS A 120 19.06 22.28 -0.13
CA LYS A 120 18.23 23.30 0.51
C LYS A 120 17.48 24.14 -0.53
N ALA A 121 18.14 24.64 -1.57
CA ALA A 121 17.51 25.41 -2.64
C ALA A 121 16.42 24.60 -3.37
N LEU A 122 16.68 23.32 -3.69
CA LEU A 122 15.68 22.44 -4.30
C LEU A 122 14.49 22.17 -3.38
N LYS A 123 14.73 22.07 -2.07
CA LYS A 123 13.67 21.91 -1.07
C LYS A 123 12.81 23.18 -0.98
N GLU A 124 13.41 24.36 -0.93
CA GLU A 124 12.71 25.65 -0.87
C GLU A 124 11.83 25.85 -2.11
N LYS A 125 12.35 25.60 -3.32
CA LYS A 125 11.57 25.63 -4.56
C LYS A 125 10.36 24.67 -4.52
N ASN A 126 10.56 23.46 -3.98
CA ASN A 126 9.47 22.49 -3.83
C ASN A 126 8.43 22.92 -2.78
N GLU A 127 8.85 23.58 -1.71
CA GLU A 127 7.97 24.13 -0.68
C GLU A 127 7.15 25.31 -1.21
N GLU A 128 7.71 26.17 -2.05
CA GLU A 128 6.97 27.25 -2.73
C GLU A 128 5.87 26.69 -3.63
N ILE A 129 6.22 25.72 -4.47
CA ILE A 129 5.23 25.01 -5.31
C ILE A 129 4.15 24.36 -4.43
N ALA A 130 4.51 23.76 -3.29
CA ALA A 130 3.54 23.15 -2.38
C ALA A 130 2.68 24.18 -1.64
N LYS A 131 3.19 25.38 -1.34
CA LYS A 131 2.41 26.47 -0.75
C LYS A 131 1.38 27.02 -1.74
N GLU A 132 1.73 27.10 -3.01
CA GLU A 132 0.85 27.64 -4.05
C GLU A 132 -0.18 26.60 -4.55
N TYR A 133 0.26 25.39 -4.89
CA TYR A 133 -0.56 24.36 -5.53
C TYR A 133 -0.97 23.21 -4.60
N GLY A 134 -0.34 23.10 -3.43
CA GLY A 134 -0.59 22.00 -2.48
C GLY A 134 -1.75 22.25 -1.52
N VAL A 135 -2.52 23.32 -1.72
CA VAL A 135 -3.68 23.69 -0.89
C VAL A 135 -4.87 24.10 -1.76
N CYS A 136 -6.06 23.97 -1.21
CA CYS A 136 -7.30 24.53 -1.75
C CYS A 136 -8.08 25.25 -0.65
N LYS A 137 -8.98 26.15 -1.03
CA LYS A 137 -9.99 26.73 -0.13
C LYS A 137 -11.31 26.00 -0.34
N ILE A 138 -11.80 25.32 0.68
CA ILE A 138 -13.06 24.57 0.65
C ILE A 138 -13.93 24.96 1.84
N ASP A 139 -15.15 25.43 1.57
CA ASP A 139 -16.11 25.89 2.59
C ASP A 139 -15.51 26.92 3.58
N GLY A 140 -14.64 27.80 3.10
CA GLY A 140 -13.97 28.82 3.92
C GLY A 140 -12.70 28.35 4.63
N HIS A 141 -12.34 27.06 4.57
CA HIS A 141 -11.13 26.50 5.17
C HIS A 141 -10.04 26.27 4.13
N VAL A 142 -8.78 26.51 4.51
CA VAL A 142 -7.62 26.11 3.71
C VAL A 142 -7.26 24.67 4.06
N GLU A 143 -7.33 23.79 3.08
CA GLU A 143 -7.10 22.34 3.22
C GLU A 143 -5.98 21.88 2.30
N LYS A 144 -5.18 20.91 2.73
CA LYS A 144 -4.09 20.35 1.92
C LYS A 144 -4.63 19.45 0.82
N ILE A 145 -4.00 19.48 -0.34
CA ILE A 145 -4.25 18.56 -1.46
C ILE A 145 -3.27 17.39 -1.36
N GLY A 146 -3.74 16.17 -1.58
CA GLY A 146 -2.94 14.95 -1.43
C GLY A 146 -1.92 14.76 -2.55
N ASN A 147 -2.37 14.83 -3.80
CA ASN A 147 -1.60 14.47 -4.99
C ASN A 147 -1.74 15.53 -6.10
N PHE A 148 -1.39 16.79 -5.79
CA PHE A 148 -1.52 17.91 -6.72
C PHE A 148 -0.52 17.89 -7.89
N LYS A 149 0.58 17.13 -7.79
CA LYS A 149 1.52 16.91 -8.90
C LYS A 149 1.04 15.72 -9.74
N ILE A 150 0.85 15.93 -11.03
CA ILE A 150 0.52 14.86 -11.98
C ILE A 150 1.72 13.92 -12.10
N GLU A 151 1.45 12.61 -12.18
CA GLU A 151 2.50 11.61 -12.38
C GLU A 151 3.20 11.82 -13.73
N PRO A 152 4.54 11.76 -13.78
CA PRO A 152 5.28 11.88 -15.03
C PRO A 152 5.03 10.69 -15.97
N PRO A 153 5.25 10.86 -17.29
CA PRO A 153 5.25 9.74 -18.23
C PRO A 153 6.28 8.68 -17.86
N GLY A 154 6.08 7.46 -18.34
CA GLY A 154 6.99 6.35 -18.05
C GLY A 154 6.41 5.00 -18.47
N LEU A 155 7.06 3.90 -18.10
CA LEU A 155 6.55 2.56 -18.41
C LEU A 155 5.63 2.04 -17.31
N PHE A 156 4.52 1.43 -17.70
CA PHE A 156 3.56 0.83 -16.79
C PHE A 156 4.13 -0.45 -16.17
N ARG A 157 4.12 -0.50 -14.84
CA ARG A 157 4.66 -1.62 -14.06
C ARG A 157 3.54 -2.20 -13.20
N GLY A 158 2.55 -2.78 -13.88
CA GLY A 158 1.47 -3.51 -13.23
C GLY A 158 2.04 -4.63 -12.34
N ARG A 159 1.44 -4.84 -11.16
CA ARG A 159 1.91 -5.84 -10.20
C ARG A 159 1.61 -7.26 -10.70
N GLY A 160 2.48 -8.21 -10.33
CA GLY A 160 2.38 -9.61 -10.76
C GLY A 160 2.64 -9.79 -12.25
N GLU A 161 2.01 -10.81 -12.85
CA GLU A 161 2.03 -11.06 -14.29
C GLU A 161 0.96 -10.24 -15.01
N HIS A 162 1.06 -8.91 -14.89
CA HIS A 162 0.11 -8.01 -15.52
C HIS A 162 0.31 -7.97 -17.05
N PRO A 163 -0.71 -8.25 -17.88
CA PRO A 163 -0.55 -8.38 -19.34
C PRO A 163 -0.09 -7.08 -20.01
N LYS A 164 -0.49 -5.92 -19.48
CA LYS A 164 -0.08 -4.58 -19.96
C LYS A 164 1.24 -4.04 -19.42
N MET A 165 2.03 -4.81 -18.66
CA MET A 165 3.34 -4.32 -18.17
C MET A 165 4.23 -3.90 -19.35
N GLY A 166 4.99 -2.81 -19.23
CA GLY A 166 5.83 -2.29 -20.31
C GLY A 166 5.15 -1.27 -21.22
N LYS A 167 3.79 -1.21 -21.24
CA LYS A 167 3.05 -0.18 -21.98
C LYS A 167 3.45 1.23 -21.55
N LEU A 168 3.47 2.17 -22.49
CA LEU A 168 3.80 3.56 -22.27
C LEU A 168 2.65 4.27 -21.55
N LYS A 169 2.91 4.78 -20.35
CA LYS A 169 2.08 5.79 -19.68
C LYS A 169 2.40 7.14 -20.31
N LYS A 170 1.45 7.67 -21.08
CA LYS A 170 1.62 8.93 -21.81
C LYS A 170 1.66 10.13 -20.87
N ARG A 171 2.29 11.21 -21.33
CA ARG A 171 2.24 12.51 -20.65
C ARG A 171 0.80 13.00 -20.66
N VAL A 172 0.33 13.49 -19.51
CA VAL A 172 -0.98 14.11 -19.38
C VAL A 172 -0.85 15.58 -19.73
N TRP A 173 -1.62 16.03 -20.71
CA TRP A 173 -1.67 17.43 -21.15
C TRP A 173 -2.85 18.17 -20.50
N PRO A 174 -2.83 19.52 -20.46
CA PRO A 174 -3.99 20.30 -20.01
C PRO A 174 -5.30 19.92 -20.71
N GLU A 175 -5.22 19.57 -21.99
CA GLU A 175 -6.34 19.13 -22.83
C GLU A 175 -6.95 17.78 -22.39
N ASP A 176 -6.28 17.02 -21.52
CA ASP A 176 -6.79 15.79 -20.92
C ASP A 176 -7.48 16.03 -19.57
N VAL A 177 -7.19 17.19 -18.95
CA VAL A 177 -7.54 17.48 -17.55
C VAL A 177 -8.89 18.19 -17.45
N ILE A 178 -9.73 17.63 -16.59
CA ILE A 178 -11.01 18.18 -16.18
C ILE A 178 -10.84 18.83 -14.80
N ILE A 179 -11.20 20.10 -14.68
CA ILE A 179 -11.15 20.88 -13.44
C ILE A 179 -12.54 20.91 -12.78
N ASN A 180 -12.61 20.77 -11.46
CA ASN A 180 -13.85 20.91 -10.69
C ASN A 180 -13.70 21.93 -9.57
N CYS A 181 -14.42 23.03 -9.67
CA CYS A 181 -14.40 24.14 -8.71
C CYS A 181 -15.79 24.78 -8.59
N SER A 182 -15.97 25.74 -7.69
CA SER A 182 -17.23 26.49 -7.61
C SER A 182 -17.42 27.45 -8.79
N LYS A 183 -18.68 27.70 -9.16
CA LYS A 183 -19.04 28.65 -10.24
C LYS A 183 -18.58 30.08 -9.95
N ASP A 184 -18.58 30.44 -8.67
CA ASP A 184 -18.24 31.76 -8.12
C ASP A 184 -16.79 31.86 -7.60
N SER A 185 -15.97 30.82 -7.82
CA SER A 185 -14.54 30.82 -7.46
C SER A 185 -13.65 31.38 -8.56
N VAL A 186 -12.38 31.64 -8.23
CA VAL A 186 -11.36 31.89 -9.25
C VAL A 186 -11.01 30.58 -9.97
N ILE A 187 -11.47 30.43 -11.22
CA ILE A 187 -11.19 29.24 -12.04
C ILE A 187 -9.68 29.15 -12.33
N PRO A 188 -9.03 27.99 -12.08
CA PRO A 188 -7.64 27.76 -12.45
C PRO A 188 -7.37 28.07 -13.93
N LYS A 189 -6.32 28.84 -14.23
CA LYS A 189 -5.89 29.06 -15.61
C LYS A 189 -5.05 27.88 -16.07
N ALA A 190 -5.29 27.41 -17.30
CA ALA A 190 -4.41 26.46 -17.95
C ALA A 190 -3.04 27.09 -18.23
N PRO A 191 -1.96 26.29 -18.38
CA PRO A 191 -0.67 26.77 -18.86
C PRO A 191 -0.81 27.59 -20.15
N SER A 192 0.11 28.54 -20.37
CA SER A 192 0.08 29.43 -21.54
C SER A 192 0.04 28.62 -22.85
N GLY A 193 -0.86 28.99 -23.76
CA GLY A 193 -1.06 28.28 -25.04
C GLY A 193 -1.95 27.04 -24.97
N HIS A 194 -2.38 26.62 -23.78
CA HIS A 194 -3.20 25.43 -23.57
C HIS A 194 -4.61 25.75 -23.05
N LYS A 195 -5.49 24.75 -23.11
CA LYS A 195 -6.83 24.81 -22.50
C LYS A 195 -7.13 23.54 -21.71
N TRP A 196 -7.96 23.67 -20.69
CA TRP A 196 -8.50 22.51 -19.99
C TRP A 196 -9.44 21.73 -20.91
N ARG A 197 -9.52 20.41 -20.70
CA ARG A 197 -10.53 19.55 -21.35
C ARG A 197 -11.94 20.06 -21.08
N GLU A 198 -12.18 20.35 -19.80
CA GLU A 198 -13.48 20.78 -19.28
C GLU A 198 -13.27 21.47 -17.93
N VAL A 199 -14.05 22.52 -17.66
CA VAL A 199 -14.22 23.08 -16.32
C VAL A 199 -15.66 22.80 -15.89
N ARG A 200 -15.83 22.10 -14.77
CA ARG A 200 -17.13 21.74 -14.22
C ARG A 200 -17.31 22.22 -12.79
N HIS A 201 -18.57 22.17 -12.35
CA HIS A 201 -18.99 22.68 -11.05
C HIS A 201 -19.94 21.69 -10.38
N ASP A 202 -19.41 20.53 -10.01
CA ASP A 202 -20.15 19.42 -9.42
C ASP A 202 -19.87 19.32 -7.90
N PRO A 203 -20.78 19.83 -7.04
CA PRO A 203 -20.62 19.78 -5.59
C PRO A 203 -20.88 18.39 -5.00
N THR A 204 -21.30 17.39 -5.78
CA THR A 204 -21.64 16.04 -5.29
C THR A 204 -20.41 15.14 -5.18
N VAL A 205 -19.30 15.53 -5.80
CA VAL A 205 -18.02 14.81 -5.81
C VAL A 205 -16.94 15.51 -4.97
N THR A 206 -15.85 14.80 -4.68
CA THR A 206 -14.77 15.30 -3.79
C THR A 206 -13.42 15.53 -4.49
N TRP A 207 -13.36 15.34 -5.80
CA TRP A 207 -12.12 15.52 -6.57
C TRP A 207 -12.04 16.95 -7.12
N LEU A 208 -10.81 17.45 -7.26
CA LEU A 208 -10.47 18.81 -7.69
C LEU A 208 -10.08 18.84 -9.17
N ALA A 209 -9.36 17.81 -9.61
CA ALA A 209 -9.06 17.59 -11.02
C ALA A 209 -9.14 16.10 -11.34
N SER A 210 -9.39 15.77 -12.60
CA SER A 210 -9.38 14.38 -13.08
C SER A 210 -8.92 14.27 -14.54
N TRP A 211 -8.43 13.11 -14.92
CA TRP A 211 -8.08 12.77 -16.30
C TRP A 211 -8.23 11.26 -16.50
N THR A 212 -8.30 10.80 -17.74
CA THR A 212 -8.34 9.37 -18.09
C THR A 212 -6.93 8.91 -18.42
N GLU A 213 -6.40 7.90 -17.73
CA GLU A 213 -5.10 7.34 -18.08
C GLU A 213 -5.20 6.32 -19.24
N ASN A 214 -4.14 6.22 -20.05
CA ASN A 214 -4.21 5.55 -21.35
C ASN A 214 -4.00 4.03 -21.33
N VAL A 215 -3.55 3.44 -20.22
CA VAL A 215 -3.19 2.01 -20.16
C VAL A 215 -4.41 1.15 -19.81
N GLN A 216 -5.19 1.55 -18.81
CA GLN A 216 -6.41 0.83 -18.39
C GLN A 216 -7.70 1.63 -18.66
N GLY A 217 -7.60 2.86 -19.18
CA GLY A 217 -8.77 3.72 -19.42
C GLY A 217 -9.43 4.22 -18.13
N GLN A 218 -8.74 4.12 -16.99
CA GLN A 218 -9.30 4.49 -15.70
C GLN A 218 -9.19 6.00 -15.45
N VAL A 219 -10.18 6.56 -14.75
CA VAL A 219 -10.12 7.96 -14.32
C VAL A 219 -9.21 8.10 -13.10
N LYS A 220 -8.20 8.97 -13.20
CA LYS A 220 -7.34 9.41 -12.09
C LYS A 220 -7.86 10.72 -11.53
N TYR A 221 -7.63 10.94 -10.24
CA TYR A 221 -8.16 12.09 -9.52
C TYR A 221 -7.10 12.77 -8.66
N VAL A 222 -7.12 14.10 -8.65
CA VAL A 222 -6.50 14.92 -7.59
C VAL A 222 -7.54 15.09 -6.49
N MET A 223 -7.20 14.67 -5.27
CA MET A 223 -8.10 14.75 -4.12
C MET A 223 -7.43 15.42 -2.92
N LEU A 224 -8.26 15.85 -1.96
CA LEU A 224 -7.79 16.35 -0.67
C LEU A 224 -6.93 15.34 0.08
N ASN A 225 -5.99 15.86 0.87
CA ASN A 225 -5.11 15.10 1.74
C ASN A 225 -5.91 14.33 2.82
N PRO A 226 -5.43 13.17 3.30
CA PRO A 226 -6.08 12.44 4.39
C PRO A 226 -6.38 13.25 5.66
N SER A 227 -5.61 14.31 5.94
CA SER A 227 -5.86 15.19 7.10
C SER A 227 -7.09 16.10 6.95
N SER A 228 -7.67 16.21 5.75
CA SER A 228 -8.80 17.09 5.47
C SER A 228 -10.09 16.63 6.12
N LYS A 229 -10.98 17.58 6.42
CA LYS A 229 -12.30 17.31 7.02
C LYS A 229 -13.08 16.24 6.25
N ILE A 230 -13.17 16.35 4.91
CA ILE A 230 -13.96 15.42 4.09
C ILE A 230 -13.40 13.99 4.15
N LYS A 231 -12.06 13.83 4.10
CA LYS A 231 -11.44 12.50 4.18
C LYS A 231 -11.52 11.93 5.58
N GLY A 232 -11.24 12.73 6.60
CA GLY A 232 -11.32 12.33 8.01
C GLY A 232 -12.73 11.96 8.45
N GLN A 233 -13.76 12.68 8.01
CA GLN A 233 -15.15 12.35 8.32
C GLN A 233 -15.55 10.99 7.73
N LYS A 234 -15.24 10.75 6.44
CA LYS A 234 -15.48 9.44 5.80
C LYS A 234 -14.73 8.30 6.50
N ASP A 235 -13.52 8.57 6.98
CA ASP A 235 -12.73 7.56 7.70
C ASP A 235 -13.31 7.27 9.09
N MET A 236 -13.81 8.29 9.79
CA MET A 236 -14.55 8.13 11.04
C MET A 236 -15.85 7.34 10.83
N ASP A 237 -16.62 7.67 9.79
CA ASP A 237 -17.87 6.97 9.45
C ASP A 237 -17.61 5.50 9.11
N LYS A 238 -16.53 5.21 8.36
CA LYS A 238 -16.07 3.84 8.07
C LYS A 238 -15.89 3.03 9.36
N TYR A 239 -15.20 3.57 10.37
CA TYR A 239 -15.01 2.87 11.64
C TYR A 239 -16.28 2.82 12.48
N ASN A 240 -17.15 3.84 12.43
CA ASN A 240 -18.44 3.80 13.11
C ASN A 240 -19.36 2.71 12.52
N THR A 241 -19.36 2.51 11.21
CA THR A 241 -20.06 1.38 10.56
C THR A 241 -19.50 0.04 11.00
N ALA A 242 -18.18 -0.10 11.15
CA ALA A 242 -17.56 -1.31 11.70
C ALA A 242 -17.94 -1.56 13.17
N ARG A 243 -18.09 -0.50 13.97
CA ARG A 243 -18.59 -0.59 15.36
C ARG A 243 -20.06 -0.98 15.43
N ARG A 244 -20.91 -0.51 14.51
CA ARG A 244 -22.30 -0.98 14.37
C ARG A 244 -22.36 -2.46 13.98
N LEU A 245 -21.47 -2.91 13.08
CA LEU A 245 -21.37 -4.34 12.76
C LEU A 245 -21.02 -5.15 14.01
N ALA A 246 -20.12 -4.66 14.88
CA ALA A 246 -19.75 -5.36 16.10
C ALA A 246 -20.94 -5.67 17.01
N THR A 247 -21.98 -4.83 17.05
CA THR A 247 -23.17 -5.07 17.88
C THR A 247 -24.16 -6.06 17.26
N LEU A 248 -24.03 -6.36 15.96
CA LEU A 248 -24.94 -7.23 15.21
C LEU A 248 -24.28 -8.52 14.71
N ILE A 249 -22.96 -8.65 14.85
CA ILE A 249 -22.17 -9.70 14.23
C ILE A 249 -22.64 -11.10 14.62
N ASP A 250 -23.02 -11.33 15.87
CA ASP A 250 -23.44 -12.66 16.32
C ASP A 250 -24.79 -13.09 15.73
N ASN A 251 -25.71 -12.13 15.51
CA ASN A 251 -26.97 -12.40 14.81
C ASN A 251 -26.70 -12.75 13.34
N ILE A 252 -25.80 -12.02 12.68
CA ILE A 252 -25.39 -12.31 11.29
C ILE A 252 -24.75 -13.69 11.19
N ARG A 253 -23.88 -14.04 12.16
CA ARG A 253 -23.23 -15.35 12.25
C ARG A 253 -24.22 -16.48 12.45
N LYS A 254 -25.21 -16.29 13.32
CA LYS A 254 -26.30 -17.26 13.49
C LYS A 254 -27.07 -17.44 12.19
N LYS A 255 -27.44 -16.35 11.52
CA LYS A 255 -28.18 -16.39 10.25
C LYS A 255 -27.43 -17.14 9.15
N TYR A 256 -26.16 -16.82 8.89
CA TYR A 256 -25.45 -17.52 7.81
C TYR A 256 -25.23 -19.01 8.14
N ARG A 257 -25.12 -19.38 9.42
CA ARG A 257 -25.03 -20.78 9.85
C ARG A 257 -26.31 -21.56 9.59
N GLU A 258 -27.46 -20.91 9.75
CA GLU A 258 -28.76 -21.46 9.38
C GLU A 258 -28.89 -21.59 7.85
N ASP A 259 -28.47 -20.56 7.10
CA ASP A 259 -28.53 -20.52 5.64
C ASP A 259 -27.71 -21.63 4.95
N TRP A 260 -26.68 -22.19 5.61
CA TRP A 260 -25.94 -23.35 5.10
C TRP A 260 -26.81 -24.58 4.84
N LYS A 261 -27.99 -24.65 5.48
CA LYS A 261 -28.97 -25.74 5.34
C LYS A 261 -30.11 -25.40 4.38
N SER A 262 -30.10 -24.22 3.77
CA SER A 262 -31.16 -23.79 2.85
C SER A 262 -31.38 -24.80 1.73
N LYS A 263 -32.60 -24.89 1.18
CA LYS A 263 -32.87 -25.69 -0.01
C LYS A 263 -32.28 -25.05 -1.28
N GLU A 264 -32.05 -23.74 -1.24
CA GLU A 264 -31.53 -22.99 -2.39
C GLU A 264 -30.00 -22.93 -2.39
N MET A 265 -29.39 -23.38 -3.49
CA MET A 265 -27.93 -23.37 -3.66
C MET A 265 -27.33 -21.96 -3.55
N ARG A 266 -28.01 -20.96 -4.13
CA ARG A 266 -27.59 -19.55 -4.08
C ARG A 266 -27.45 -19.04 -2.65
N VAL A 267 -28.38 -19.42 -1.77
CA VAL A 267 -28.35 -19.05 -0.35
C VAL A 267 -27.19 -19.73 0.37
N ARG A 268 -26.93 -21.02 0.08
CA ARG A 268 -25.78 -21.74 0.66
C ARG A 268 -24.45 -21.12 0.23
N GLN A 269 -24.27 -20.85 -1.06
CA GLN A 269 -23.06 -20.22 -1.60
C GLN A 269 -22.82 -18.85 -0.95
N ARG A 270 -23.86 -18.00 -0.89
CA ARG A 270 -23.78 -16.70 -0.21
C ARG A 270 -23.34 -16.83 1.24
N ALA A 271 -23.92 -17.79 1.97
CA ALA A 271 -23.62 -18.00 3.39
C ALA A 271 -22.21 -18.55 3.62
N VAL A 272 -21.70 -19.41 2.75
CA VAL A 272 -20.31 -19.90 2.80
C VAL A 272 -19.31 -18.79 2.42
N ALA A 273 -19.59 -18.01 1.37
CA ALA A 273 -18.76 -16.87 1.01
C ALA A 273 -18.70 -15.81 2.14
N LEU A 274 -19.84 -15.53 2.79
CA LEU A 274 -19.89 -14.64 3.95
C LEU A 274 -19.08 -15.20 5.13
N TYR A 275 -19.14 -16.51 5.37
CA TYR A 275 -18.30 -17.16 6.38
C TYR A 275 -16.80 -17.00 6.10
N PHE A 276 -16.35 -17.16 4.85
CA PHE A 276 -14.94 -16.92 4.49
C PHE A 276 -14.53 -15.46 4.69
N ILE A 277 -15.39 -14.50 4.33
CA ILE A 277 -15.11 -13.07 4.55
C ILE A 277 -15.05 -12.75 6.06
N ASP A 278 -15.95 -13.31 6.88
CA ASP A 278 -15.97 -13.11 8.33
C ASP A 278 -14.78 -13.78 9.03
N LYS A 279 -14.47 -15.04 8.71
CA LYS A 279 -13.44 -15.79 9.45
C LYS A 279 -12.02 -15.57 8.95
N LEU A 280 -11.85 -15.43 7.64
CA LEU A 280 -10.53 -15.35 7.00
C LEU A 280 -10.18 -13.94 6.52
N ALA A 281 -11.09 -12.98 6.75
CA ALA A 281 -10.94 -11.60 6.29
C ALA A 281 -10.59 -11.50 4.79
N LEU A 282 -11.17 -12.39 3.96
CA LEU A 282 -11.01 -12.32 2.51
C LEU A 282 -11.65 -11.04 1.96
N ARG A 283 -11.12 -10.54 0.85
CA ARG A 283 -11.76 -9.45 0.09
C ARG A 283 -12.94 -10.02 -0.68
N ALA A 284 -13.93 -9.18 -1.00
CA ALA A 284 -15.13 -9.60 -1.73
C ALA A 284 -14.80 -10.31 -3.06
N GLY A 285 -13.86 -9.78 -3.86
CA GLY A 285 -13.46 -10.37 -5.14
C GLY A 285 -14.42 -10.03 -6.26
N ASN A 286 -14.29 -8.82 -6.83
CA ASN A 286 -15.04 -8.48 -8.04
C ASN A 286 -14.44 -9.23 -9.23
N GLU A 287 -15.29 -9.56 -10.20
CA GLU A 287 -14.85 -10.02 -11.53
C GLU A 287 -13.90 -8.99 -12.17
N LYS A 288 -12.98 -9.51 -12.96
CA LYS A 288 -11.95 -8.74 -13.66
C LYS A 288 -11.94 -9.11 -15.12
N ASP A 289 -11.64 -8.13 -15.95
CA ASP A 289 -11.38 -8.35 -17.38
C ASP A 289 -10.04 -9.05 -17.60
N GLU A 290 -9.90 -9.75 -18.74
CA GLU A 290 -8.68 -10.47 -19.16
C GLU A 290 -7.44 -9.55 -19.29
N ASP A 291 -7.66 -8.23 -19.39
CA ASP A 291 -6.65 -7.18 -19.48
C ASP A 291 -5.95 -6.84 -18.14
N GLN A 292 -6.27 -7.56 -17.07
CA GLN A 292 -5.74 -7.37 -15.73
C GLN A 292 -4.94 -8.60 -15.27
N ALA A 293 -4.06 -8.41 -14.28
CA ALA A 293 -3.44 -9.57 -13.63
C ALA A 293 -4.51 -10.47 -13.00
N ASP A 294 -4.42 -11.78 -13.27
CA ASP A 294 -5.31 -12.80 -12.71
C ASP A 294 -5.13 -12.85 -11.20
N THR A 295 -6.11 -12.29 -10.50
CA THR A 295 -6.16 -12.29 -9.05
C THR A 295 -7.60 -12.36 -8.61
N VAL A 296 -7.87 -13.16 -7.58
CA VAL A 296 -9.22 -13.42 -7.12
C VAL A 296 -9.47 -12.89 -5.71
N GLY A 297 -10.75 -12.79 -5.35
CA GLY A 297 -11.20 -12.66 -3.97
C GLY A 297 -12.30 -13.68 -3.70
N CYS A 298 -12.99 -13.56 -2.57
CA CYS A 298 -13.90 -14.58 -2.08
C CYS A 298 -14.96 -15.03 -3.10
N CYS A 299 -15.68 -14.09 -3.72
CA CYS A 299 -16.77 -14.40 -4.66
C CYS A 299 -16.27 -14.84 -6.04
N SER A 300 -15.01 -14.53 -6.38
CA SER A 300 -14.37 -14.92 -7.64
C SER A 300 -13.37 -16.06 -7.48
N LEU A 301 -13.45 -16.82 -6.37
CA LEU A 301 -12.68 -18.06 -6.23
C LEU A 301 -13.13 -19.06 -7.29
N ARG A 302 -12.17 -19.87 -7.75
CA ARG A 302 -12.34 -20.94 -8.74
C ARG A 302 -12.05 -22.26 -8.06
N VAL A 303 -12.48 -23.37 -8.66
CA VAL A 303 -12.30 -24.72 -8.11
C VAL A 303 -10.82 -25.02 -7.83
N GLU A 304 -9.90 -24.59 -8.70
CA GLU A 304 -8.45 -24.79 -8.55
C GLU A 304 -7.83 -24.10 -7.33
N HIS A 305 -8.49 -23.08 -6.77
CA HIS A 305 -7.97 -22.27 -5.67
C HIS A 305 -8.15 -22.91 -4.29
N ILE A 306 -8.89 -24.01 -4.20
CA ILE A 306 -9.11 -24.73 -2.95
C ILE A 306 -8.89 -26.23 -3.10
N GLN A 307 -8.43 -26.87 -2.03
CA GLN A 307 -8.37 -28.31 -1.90
C GLN A 307 -9.07 -28.74 -0.61
N LEU A 308 -9.85 -29.81 -0.70
CA LEU A 308 -10.64 -30.33 0.41
C LEU A 308 -9.99 -31.60 0.97
N HIS A 309 -9.71 -31.60 2.27
CA HIS A 309 -9.19 -32.77 2.99
C HIS A 309 -10.11 -33.10 4.17
N GLU A 310 -10.74 -34.28 4.16
CA GLU A 310 -11.59 -34.71 5.28
C GLU A 310 -10.78 -34.83 6.59
N LYS A 311 -9.52 -35.27 6.49
CA LYS A 311 -8.54 -35.26 7.57
C LYS A 311 -7.18 -34.83 7.03
N ARG A 312 -6.53 -33.89 7.72
CA ARG A 312 -5.17 -33.44 7.42
C ARG A 312 -4.50 -33.09 8.76
N ASP A 313 -3.37 -33.75 9.03
CA ASP A 313 -2.77 -33.82 10.36
C ASP A 313 -3.80 -34.28 11.41
N ASP A 314 -3.87 -33.58 12.55
CA ASP A 314 -4.82 -33.83 13.64
C ASP A 314 -6.14 -33.03 13.51
N LYS A 315 -6.44 -32.50 12.31
CA LYS A 315 -7.62 -31.66 12.07
C LYS A 315 -8.58 -32.34 11.09
N GLU A 316 -9.87 -32.21 11.38
CA GLU A 316 -10.95 -32.64 10.49
C GLU A 316 -11.44 -31.49 9.62
N TYR A 317 -11.94 -31.81 8.42
CA TYR A 317 -12.56 -30.90 7.47
C TYR A 317 -11.68 -29.68 7.15
N VAL A 318 -10.49 -29.94 6.62
CA VAL A 318 -9.50 -28.91 6.30
C VAL A 318 -9.68 -28.44 4.86
N VAL A 319 -9.80 -27.13 4.68
CA VAL A 319 -9.76 -26.46 3.37
C VAL A 319 -8.41 -25.79 3.21
N VAL A 320 -7.67 -26.20 2.19
CA VAL A 320 -6.42 -25.57 1.79
C VAL A 320 -6.74 -24.53 0.74
N PHE A 321 -6.43 -23.26 1.01
CA PHE A 321 -6.55 -22.17 0.07
C PHE A 321 -5.19 -21.87 -0.53
N ASP A 322 -5.12 -21.73 -1.85
CA ASP A 322 -3.92 -21.28 -2.54
C ASP A 322 -4.29 -20.47 -3.79
N PHE A 323 -4.18 -19.15 -3.70
CA PHE A 323 -4.52 -18.26 -4.81
C PHE A 323 -3.78 -16.92 -4.74
N LEU A 324 -3.75 -16.19 -5.84
CA LEU A 324 -3.23 -14.83 -5.88
C LEU A 324 -4.34 -13.82 -5.59
N GLY A 325 -4.20 -13.09 -4.49
CA GLY A 325 -5.11 -12.01 -4.11
C GLY A 325 -4.72 -10.66 -4.73
N LYS A 326 -5.33 -9.58 -4.22
CA LYS A 326 -4.99 -8.20 -4.61
C LYS A 326 -3.47 -7.98 -4.62
N ASP A 327 -2.99 -7.27 -5.64
CA ASP A 327 -1.56 -6.98 -5.87
C ASP A 327 -0.71 -8.23 -6.16
N SER A 328 -1.36 -9.33 -6.57
CA SER A 328 -0.77 -10.66 -6.82
C SER A 328 -0.03 -11.22 -5.59
N ILE A 329 -0.51 -10.88 -4.39
CA ILE A 329 0.00 -11.44 -3.14
C ILE A 329 -0.66 -12.79 -2.92
N ARG A 330 0.15 -13.85 -2.85
CA ARG A 330 -0.32 -15.21 -2.57
C ARG A 330 -1.02 -15.27 -1.23
N TYR A 331 -2.19 -15.89 -1.20
CA TYR A 331 -2.89 -16.30 0.00
C TYR A 331 -2.78 -17.81 0.09
N TYR A 332 -1.97 -18.30 1.02
CA TYR A 332 -1.90 -19.70 1.38
C TYR A 332 -2.40 -19.87 2.80
N ASN A 333 -3.36 -20.76 3.02
CA ASN A 333 -3.84 -21.06 4.37
C ASN A 333 -4.50 -22.44 4.44
N GLU A 334 -4.28 -23.15 5.55
CA GLU A 334 -4.92 -24.45 5.82
C GLU A 334 -5.88 -24.28 7.00
N VAL A 335 -7.17 -24.29 6.71
CA VAL A 335 -8.20 -23.87 7.67
C VAL A 335 -9.14 -25.03 7.97
N PRO A 336 -9.23 -25.50 9.22
CA PRO A 336 -10.33 -26.38 9.62
C PRO A 336 -11.64 -25.59 9.60
N VAL A 337 -12.63 -26.10 8.86
CA VAL A 337 -13.95 -25.47 8.74
C VAL A 337 -15.03 -26.32 9.41
N GLU A 338 -16.21 -25.73 9.61
CA GLU A 338 -17.35 -26.49 10.12
C GLU A 338 -17.78 -27.56 9.09
N LYS A 339 -18.12 -28.76 9.55
CA LYS A 339 -18.51 -29.91 8.68
C LYS A 339 -19.51 -29.54 7.57
N ARG A 340 -20.48 -28.68 7.88
CA ARG A 340 -21.50 -28.22 6.91
C ARG A 340 -20.91 -27.33 5.81
N VAL A 341 -19.91 -26.50 6.13
CA VAL A 341 -19.18 -25.72 5.14
C VAL A 341 -18.42 -26.65 4.21
N PHE A 342 -17.69 -27.62 4.76
CA PHE A 342 -16.93 -28.60 3.98
C PHE A 342 -17.83 -29.38 3.00
N LYS A 343 -18.93 -29.96 3.50
CA LYS A 343 -19.89 -30.69 2.65
C LYS A 343 -20.59 -29.81 1.61
N ASN A 344 -20.78 -28.51 1.89
CA ASN A 344 -21.27 -27.59 0.87
C ASN A 344 -20.21 -27.29 -0.19
N LEU A 345 -18.93 -27.18 0.17
CA LEU A 345 -17.85 -26.99 -0.80
C LEU A 345 -17.71 -28.18 -1.76
N GLU A 346 -17.84 -29.42 -1.26
CA GLU A 346 -17.90 -30.61 -2.12
C GLU A 346 -18.99 -30.47 -3.19
N LEU A 347 -20.20 -30.07 -2.79
CA LEU A 347 -21.32 -29.82 -3.72
C LEU A 347 -21.07 -28.65 -4.68
N PHE A 348 -20.34 -27.62 -4.24
CA PHE A 348 -20.03 -26.46 -5.09
C PHE A 348 -19.00 -26.79 -6.17
N MET A 349 -18.19 -27.83 -5.96
CA MET A 349 -17.16 -28.31 -6.89
C MET A 349 -17.65 -29.46 -7.80
N GLU A 350 -18.81 -30.04 -7.49
CA GLU A 350 -19.37 -31.17 -8.24
C GLU A 350 -19.71 -30.78 -9.69
N ASN A 351 -19.31 -31.61 -10.66
CA ASN A 351 -19.49 -31.39 -12.09
C ASN A 351 -18.86 -30.09 -12.63
N LYS A 352 -17.79 -29.60 -12.00
CA LYS A 352 -17.03 -28.42 -12.45
C LYS A 352 -15.59 -28.75 -12.83
N SER A 353 -15.07 -28.01 -13.80
CA SER A 353 -13.65 -27.99 -14.14
C SER A 353 -12.86 -27.11 -13.17
N THR A 354 -11.54 -27.27 -13.15
CA THR A 354 -10.66 -26.52 -12.24
C THR A 354 -10.73 -25.00 -12.41
N GLY A 355 -10.96 -24.53 -13.65
CA GLY A 355 -11.11 -23.12 -13.98
C GLY A 355 -12.51 -22.53 -13.77
N ASP A 356 -13.50 -23.34 -13.37
CA ASP A 356 -14.86 -22.83 -13.16
C ASP A 356 -14.97 -22.11 -11.81
N ASP A 357 -15.86 -21.13 -11.72
CA ASP A 357 -16.14 -20.42 -10.48
C ASP A 357 -16.65 -21.35 -9.39
N LEU A 358 -16.05 -21.27 -8.20
CA LEU A 358 -16.49 -22.00 -7.02
C LEU A 358 -17.91 -21.56 -6.62
N PHE A 359 -18.19 -20.26 -6.76
CA PHE A 359 -19.47 -19.63 -6.40
C PHE A 359 -20.24 -19.15 -7.63
N ASP A 360 -20.72 -20.09 -8.45
CA ASP A 360 -21.34 -19.84 -9.76
C ASP A 360 -22.69 -19.09 -9.73
N ARG A 361 -23.34 -18.92 -8.56
CA ARG A 361 -24.69 -18.33 -8.46
C ARG A 361 -24.74 -17.01 -7.70
N ILE A 362 -23.59 -16.46 -7.32
CA ILE A 362 -23.51 -15.20 -6.58
C ILE A 362 -22.42 -14.32 -7.16
N THR A 363 -22.66 -13.01 -7.11
CA THR A 363 -21.64 -12.00 -7.37
C THR A 363 -21.38 -11.16 -6.12
N THR A 364 -20.36 -10.30 -6.15
CA THR A 364 -20.14 -9.33 -5.06
C THR A 364 -21.31 -8.35 -4.90
N THR A 365 -22.01 -8.03 -5.99
CA THR A 365 -23.22 -7.20 -5.97
C THR A 365 -24.32 -7.87 -5.17
N ASP A 366 -24.57 -9.15 -5.42
CA ASP A 366 -25.58 -9.93 -4.69
C ASP A 366 -25.26 -10.02 -3.20
N LEU A 367 -23.99 -10.29 -2.87
CA LEU A 367 -23.54 -10.38 -1.49
C LEU A 367 -23.73 -9.03 -0.78
N ASN A 368 -23.31 -7.91 -1.39
CA ASN A 368 -23.45 -6.60 -0.76
C ASN A 368 -24.91 -6.16 -0.65
N LYS A 369 -25.77 -6.52 -1.60
CA LYS A 369 -27.22 -6.28 -1.49
C LYS A 369 -27.79 -6.97 -0.25
N HIS A 370 -27.48 -8.26 -0.07
CA HIS A 370 -27.91 -9.00 1.11
C HIS A 370 -27.34 -8.42 2.41
N LEU A 371 -26.06 -8.05 2.43
CA LEU A 371 -25.45 -7.44 3.61
C LEU A 371 -26.13 -6.13 4.00
N ASN A 372 -26.50 -5.30 3.02
CA ASN A 372 -27.20 -4.04 3.27
C ASN A 372 -28.60 -4.27 3.89
N GLU A 373 -29.29 -5.36 3.52
CA GLU A 373 -30.56 -5.77 4.14
C GLU A 373 -30.38 -6.16 5.62
N LEU A 374 -29.22 -6.69 6.00
CA LEU A 374 -28.91 -7.06 7.39
C LEU A 374 -28.54 -5.86 8.25
N MET A 375 -27.92 -4.84 7.65
CA MET A 375 -27.53 -3.61 8.32
C MET A 375 -27.29 -2.53 7.27
N ASP A 376 -28.03 -1.42 7.35
CA ASP A 376 -27.87 -0.29 6.45
C ASP A 376 -26.42 0.20 6.38
N GLY A 377 -25.88 0.26 5.15
CA GLY A 377 -24.50 0.63 4.84
C GLY A 377 -23.48 -0.51 4.99
N LEU A 378 -23.90 -1.73 5.32
CA LEU A 378 -23.02 -2.89 5.45
C LEU A 378 -22.59 -3.41 4.07
N THR A 379 -21.29 -3.66 3.94
CA THR A 379 -20.68 -4.24 2.74
C THR A 379 -19.58 -5.21 3.17
N ALA A 380 -19.16 -6.10 2.26
CA ALA A 380 -18.12 -7.10 2.54
C ALA A 380 -16.81 -6.48 3.07
N LYS A 381 -16.45 -5.27 2.60
CA LYS A 381 -15.25 -4.55 3.09
C LYS A 381 -15.31 -4.20 4.58
N VAL A 382 -16.50 -4.01 5.15
CA VAL A 382 -16.67 -3.61 6.56
C VAL A 382 -16.21 -4.74 7.49
N PHE A 383 -16.41 -6.00 7.11
CA PHE A 383 -15.93 -7.16 7.88
C PHE A 383 -14.41 -7.13 8.07
N ARG A 384 -13.64 -6.78 7.03
CA ARG A 384 -12.17 -6.65 7.16
C ARG A 384 -11.79 -5.55 8.14
N THR A 385 -12.46 -4.39 8.10
CA THR A 385 -12.22 -3.29 9.05
C THR A 385 -12.60 -3.70 10.49
N TYR A 386 -13.76 -4.32 10.67
CA TYR A 386 -14.22 -4.84 11.96
C TYR A 386 -13.23 -5.86 12.54
N ASN A 387 -12.91 -6.93 11.79
CA ASN A 387 -12.01 -7.99 12.21
C ASN A 387 -10.61 -7.46 12.52
N ALA A 388 -10.09 -6.53 11.72
CA ALA A 388 -8.80 -5.91 11.97
C ALA A 388 -8.79 -5.09 13.28
N SER A 389 -9.83 -4.27 13.50
CA SER A 389 -9.91 -3.39 14.67
C SER A 389 -10.13 -4.18 15.96
N ILE A 390 -11.04 -5.17 15.96
CA ILE A 390 -11.28 -5.99 17.15
C ILE A 390 -10.08 -6.87 17.48
N THR A 391 -9.37 -7.40 16.47
CA THR A 391 -8.14 -8.17 16.68
C THR A 391 -7.06 -7.30 17.33
N LEU A 392 -6.87 -6.05 16.86
CA LEU A 392 -5.91 -5.15 17.49
C LEU A 392 -6.25 -4.94 18.97
N GLN A 393 -7.50 -4.59 19.27
CA GLN A 393 -7.94 -4.34 20.64
C GLN A 393 -7.68 -5.55 21.55
N GLN A 394 -8.14 -6.73 21.14
CA GLN A 394 -7.96 -7.96 21.92
C GLN A 394 -6.49 -8.35 22.10
N GLN A 395 -5.65 -8.11 21.08
CA GLN A 395 -4.22 -8.41 21.18
C GLN A 395 -3.50 -7.40 22.07
N LEU A 396 -3.88 -6.12 22.05
CA LEU A 396 -3.33 -5.13 22.98
C LEU A 396 -3.68 -5.47 24.43
N GLU A 397 -4.92 -5.88 24.70
CA GLU A 397 -5.36 -6.34 26.02
C GLU A 397 -4.58 -7.58 26.50
N LYS A 398 -4.24 -8.50 25.59
CA LYS A 398 -3.50 -9.74 25.92
C LYS A 398 -1.99 -9.55 26.06
N LEU A 399 -1.38 -8.69 25.24
CA LEU A 399 0.08 -8.61 25.08
C LEU A 399 0.72 -7.46 25.87
N THR A 400 -0.06 -6.48 26.33
CA THR A 400 0.50 -5.31 27.01
C THR A 400 0.70 -5.60 28.49
N ASN A 401 1.95 -5.61 28.94
CA ASN A 401 2.27 -5.70 30.36
C ASN A 401 2.35 -4.27 30.97
N PRO A 402 1.61 -3.97 32.06
CA PRO A 402 1.69 -2.68 32.75
C PRO A 402 3.10 -2.28 33.19
N ASP A 403 3.92 -3.27 33.58
CA ASP A 403 5.26 -3.07 34.14
C ASP A 403 6.34 -2.84 33.07
N ASP A 404 6.02 -3.05 31.80
CA ASP A 404 6.97 -2.82 30.70
C ASP A 404 7.29 -1.33 30.54
N ASN A 405 8.55 -1.06 30.20
CA ASN A 405 8.96 0.26 29.74
C ASN A 405 8.35 0.59 28.36
N ILE A 406 8.54 1.83 27.90
CA ILE A 406 7.98 2.31 26.63
C ILE A 406 8.41 1.44 25.44
N ALA A 407 9.64 0.91 25.43
CA ALA A 407 10.12 0.06 24.34
C ALA A 407 9.43 -1.32 24.34
N GLY A 408 9.25 -1.94 25.52
CA GLY A 408 8.49 -3.19 25.67
C GLY A 408 7.03 -3.03 25.22
N LYS A 409 6.37 -1.96 25.66
CA LYS A 409 4.99 -1.64 25.23
C LYS A 409 4.87 -1.41 23.72
N LEU A 410 5.87 -0.76 23.11
CA LEU A 410 5.91 -0.58 21.65
C LEU A 410 6.05 -1.93 20.91
N LEU A 411 6.84 -2.86 21.45
CA LEU A 411 6.95 -4.22 20.89
C LEU A 411 5.61 -4.95 20.96
N SER A 412 4.91 -4.88 22.09
CA SER A 412 3.57 -5.46 22.25
C SER A 412 2.56 -4.85 21.25
N TYR A 413 2.59 -3.53 21.05
CA TYR A 413 1.77 -2.87 20.04
C TYR A 413 2.08 -3.37 18.62
N ASN A 414 3.37 -3.50 18.27
CA ASN A 414 3.77 -3.99 16.96
C ASN A 414 3.38 -5.45 16.74
N ARG A 415 3.49 -6.31 17.78
CA ARG A 415 3.00 -7.70 17.74
C ARG A 415 1.48 -7.77 17.56
N ALA A 416 0.73 -6.91 18.25
CA ALA A 416 -0.72 -6.81 18.08
C ALA A 416 -1.09 -6.40 16.64
N ASN A 417 -0.43 -5.38 16.08
CA ASN A 417 -0.63 -4.99 14.69
C ASN A 417 -0.16 -6.08 13.70
N ARG A 418 0.89 -6.85 14.03
CA ARG A 418 1.34 -7.98 13.20
C ARG A 418 0.28 -9.05 13.10
N ALA A 419 -0.38 -9.41 14.20
CA ALA A 419 -1.51 -10.35 14.17
C ALA A 419 -2.61 -9.88 13.21
N VAL A 420 -2.90 -8.57 13.18
CA VAL A 420 -3.84 -7.99 12.23
C VAL A 420 -3.34 -8.05 10.79
N ALA A 421 -2.06 -7.75 10.56
CA ALA A 421 -1.44 -7.82 9.25
C ALA A 421 -1.45 -9.25 8.68
N ILE A 422 -1.19 -10.26 9.51
CA ILE A 422 -1.31 -11.68 9.17
C ILE A 422 -2.75 -12.02 8.80
N LEU A 423 -3.73 -11.66 9.64
CA LEU A 423 -5.16 -11.85 9.34
C LEU A 423 -5.57 -11.22 8.00
N CYS A 424 -5.06 -10.02 7.70
CA CYS A 424 -5.34 -9.31 6.45
C CYS A 424 -4.48 -9.74 5.25
N ASN A 425 -3.61 -10.73 5.43
CA ASN A 425 -2.61 -11.16 4.46
C ASN A 425 -1.76 -10.00 3.89
N HIS A 426 -1.32 -9.08 4.75
CA HIS A 426 -0.44 -7.97 4.39
C HIS A 426 1.02 -8.42 4.43
N GLN A 427 1.45 -9.06 3.34
CA GLN A 427 2.80 -9.57 3.18
C GLN A 427 3.69 -8.61 2.39
N ARG A 428 5.01 -8.77 2.55
CA ARG A 428 6.04 -8.15 1.70
C ARG A 428 7.20 -9.11 1.50
N ALA A 429 7.92 -8.97 0.40
CA ALA A 429 9.19 -9.66 0.23
C ALA A 429 10.19 -9.17 1.29
N VAL A 430 11.04 -10.08 1.77
CA VAL A 430 12.15 -9.73 2.67
C VAL A 430 13.09 -8.77 1.95
N PRO A 431 13.41 -7.58 2.52
CA PRO A 431 14.30 -6.64 1.86
C PRO A 431 15.68 -7.25 1.56
N LYS A 432 16.24 -6.99 0.37
CA LYS A 432 17.58 -7.48 -0.03
C LYS A 432 18.69 -7.09 0.98
N THR A 433 18.52 -5.99 1.71
CA THR A 433 19.48 -5.48 2.70
C THR A 433 19.18 -5.95 4.14
N HIS A 434 18.19 -6.81 4.35
CA HIS A 434 17.74 -7.23 5.69
C HIS A 434 18.85 -7.90 6.48
N ALA A 435 19.51 -8.92 5.92
CA ALA A 435 20.57 -9.68 6.58
C ALA A 435 21.71 -8.78 7.07
N LYS A 436 22.26 -7.95 6.18
CA LYS A 436 23.31 -6.98 6.51
C LYS A 436 22.88 -6.01 7.61
N SER A 437 21.63 -5.55 7.58
CA SER A 437 21.14 -4.66 8.63
C SER A 437 20.93 -5.36 9.98
N MET A 438 20.58 -6.65 9.99
CA MET A 438 20.46 -7.44 11.21
C MET A 438 21.83 -7.73 11.81
N GLU A 439 22.82 -8.05 10.98
CA GLU A 439 24.22 -8.21 11.40
C GLU A 439 24.76 -6.95 12.08
N ASN A 440 24.59 -5.78 11.46
CA ASN A 440 24.98 -4.49 12.04
C ASN A 440 24.29 -4.22 13.39
N LEU A 441 23.04 -4.66 13.56
CA LEU A 441 22.30 -4.47 14.79
C LEU A 441 22.78 -5.42 15.89
N LYS A 442 23.06 -6.68 15.55
CA LYS A 442 23.68 -7.65 16.46
C LYS A 442 25.05 -7.18 16.95
N ALA A 443 25.91 -6.69 16.06
CA ALA A 443 27.20 -6.13 16.44
C ALA A 443 27.07 -4.98 17.46
N LYS A 444 26.08 -4.10 17.28
CA LYS A 444 25.79 -3.02 18.25
C LYS A 444 25.28 -3.54 19.59
N ILE A 445 24.49 -4.61 19.59
CA ILE A 445 23.98 -5.26 20.81
C ILE A 445 25.16 -5.87 21.58
N GLU A 446 26.04 -6.60 20.92
CA GLU A 446 27.20 -7.22 21.58
C GLU A 446 28.16 -6.17 22.17
N ALA A 447 28.52 -5.14 21.40
CA ALA A 447 29.31 -4.02 21.93
C ALA A 447 28.64 -3.32 23.13
N LYS A 448 27.30 -3.32 23.17
CA LYS A 448 26.56 -2.75 24.29
C LYS A 448 26.57 -3.63 25.53
N LYS A 449 26.52 -4.95 25.35
CA LYS A 449 26.66 -5.94 26.43
C LYS A 449 28.05 -5.88 27.06
N GLU A 450 29.09 -5.75 26.24
CA GLU A 450 30.47 -5.54 26.72
C GLU A 450 30.57 -4.28 27.60
N ALA A 451 30.08 -3.14 27.10
CA ALA A 451 30.05 -1.89 27.88
C ALA A 451 29.24 -1.99 29.18
N ILE A 452 28.18 -2.81 29.22
CA ILE A 452 27.41 -3.07 30.44
C ILE A 452 28.25 -3.90 31.42
N SER A 453 28.94 -4.93 30.96
CA SER A 453 29.82 -5.76 31.80
C SER A 453 30.90 -4.91 32.48
N GLU A 454 31.57 -4.04 31.72
CA GLU A 454 32.56 -3.10 32.26
C GLU A 454 31.95 -2.14 33.29
N ALA A 455 30.76 -1.60 33.01
CA ALA A 455 30.05 -0.70 33.91
C ALA A 455 29.60 -1.41 35.20
N GLU A 456 29.18 -2.69 35.12
CA GLU A 456 28.84 -3.50 36.30
C GLU A 456 30.03 -3.68 37.22
N ASP A 457 31.21 -3.98 36.68
CA ASP A 457 32.42 -4.11 37.47
C ASP A 457 32.87 -2.77 38.06
N ALA A 458 32.74 -1.68 37.30
CA ALA A 458 33.00 -0.34 37.79
C ALA A 458 32.05 0.09 38.93
N VAL A 459 30.79 -0.34 38.90
CA VAL A 459 29.80 -0.13 39.97
C VAL A 459 30.14 -0.98 41.20
N LYS A 460 30.52 -2.25 41.01
CA LYS A 460 30.95 -3.12 42.12
C LYS A 460 32.17 -2.54 42.85
N ALA A 461 33.15 -2.03 42.10
CA ALA A 461 34.33 -1.38 42.67
C ALA A 461 33.94 -0.13 43.47
N ALA A 462 33.18 0.80 42.87
CA ALA A 462 32.73 2.02 43.56
C ALA A 462 31.86 1.73 44.81
N LYS A 463 31.09 0.64 44.80
CA LYS A 463 30.32 0.18 45.97
C LYS A 463 31.23 -0.26 47.12
N ARG A 464 32.39 -0.86 46.82
CA ARG A 464 33.38 -1.23 47.83
C ARG A 464 34.02 0.02 48.43
N ASP A 465 34.40 0.98 47.59
CA ASP A 465 35.04 2.24 48.02
C ASP A 465 34.09 3.08 48.89
N ALA A 466 32.80 3.13 48.54
CA ALA A 466 31.78 3.87 49.31
C ALA A 466 31.48 3.31 50.72
N ARG A 467 32.11 2.17 51.11
CA ARG A 467 32.04 1.65 52.49
C ARG A 467 32.82 2.52 53.48
N ASP A 468 33.73 3.36 53.01
CA ASP A 468 34.47 4.34 53.82
C ASP A 468 33.57 5.43 54.44
N GLY A 469 32.32 5.56 53.98
CA GLY A 469 31.35 6.55 54.45
C GLY A 469 31.48 7.94 53.84
N SER A 470 32.48 8.19 52.98
CA SER A 470 32.74 9.47 52.34
C SER A 470 31.62 9.89 51.40
N VAL A 471 31.19 11.15 51.51
CA VAL A 471 30.18 11.76 50.62
C VAL A 471 30.62 11.67 49.16
N LYS A 472 31.91 11.90 48.88
CA LYS A 472 32.47 11.84 47.53
C LYS A 472 32.43 10.42 46.95
N SER A 473 32.71 9.41 47.77
CA SER A 473 32.69 8.00 47.36
C SER A 473 31.25 7.52 47.06
N LYS A 474 30.27 7.97 47.85
CA LYS A 474 28.83 7.72 47.60
C LYS A 474 28.34 8.37 46.31
N ASP A 475 28.70 9.62 46.05
CA ASP A 475 28.32 10.32 44.81
C ASP A 475 28.87 9.63 43.55
N VAL A 476 30.09 9.10 43.62
CA VAL A 476 30.70 8.34 42.51
C VAL A 476 29.95 7.03 42.27
N TYR A 477 29.59 6.30 43.32
CA TYR A 477 28.77 5.10 43.22
C TYR A 477 27.42 5.38 42.56
N ASP A 478 26.71 6.42 43.00
CA ASP A 478 25.39 6.78 42.45
C ASP A 478 25.47 7.20 40.96
N LYS A 479 26.51 7.94 40.57
CA LYS A 479 26.75 8.29 39.16
C LYS A 479 26.99 7.06 38.30
N LYS A 480 27.84 6.12 38.75
CA LYS A 480 28.11 4.88 38.01
C LYS A 480 26.87 3.98 37.93
N LYS A 481 26.09 3.89 39.01
CA LYS A 481 24.83 3.15 39.03
C LYS A 481 23.83 3.70 38.01
N LYS A 482 23.63 5.03 37.97
CA LYS A 482 22.78 5.68 36.95
C LYS A 482 23.29 5.47 35.52
N ALA A 483 24.60 5.48 35.31
CA ALA A 483 25.18 5.19 34.00
C ALA A 483 24.90 3.74 33.56
N LEU A 484 25.05 2.77 34.47
CA LEU A 484 24.71 1.37 34.21
C LEU A 484 23.23 1.18 33.87
N GLU A 485 22.33 1.82 34.63
CA GLU A 485 20.89 1.81 34.34
C GLU A 485 20.58 2.35 32.93
N ARG A 486 21.21 3.46 32.54
CA ARG A 486 21.07 4.02 31.18
C ARG A 486 21.60 3.07 30.10
N LEU A 487 22.73 2.39 30.35
CA LEU A 487 23.28 1.42 29.40
C LEU A 487 22.33 0.23 29.21
N ARG A 488 21.77 -0.31 30.31
CA ARG A 488 20.77 -1.38 30.28
C ARG A 488 19.49 -0.97 29.55
N GLU A 489 19.00 0.26 29.77
CA GLU A 489 17.85 0.79 29.02
C GLU A 489 18.14 0.87 27.51
N GLN A 490 19.34 1.32 27.14
CA GLN A 490 19.77 1.39 25.74
C GLN A 490 19.92 -0.01 25.10
N LEU A 491 20.45 -1.00 25.85
CA LEU A 491 20.50 -2.38 25.39
C LEU A 491 19.08 -2.91 25.13
N GLY A 492 18.16 -2.75 26.08
CA GLY A 492 16.78 -3.20 25.93
C GLY A 492 16.09 -2.59 24.69
N LYS A 493 16.36 -1.32 24.38
CA LYS A 493 15.87 -0.68 23.13
C LYS A 493 16.41 -1.35 21.86
N LEU A 494 17.70 -1.70 21.84
CA LEU A 494 18.32 -2.38 20.69
C LEU A 494 17.79 -3.80 20.52
N GLU A 495 17.61 -4.55 21.61
CA GLU A 495 17.08 -5.92 21.59
C GLU A 495 15.62 -5.94 21.13
N VAL A 496 14.80 -4.99 21.60
CA VAL A 496 13.44 -4.78 21.11
C VAL A 496 13.45 -4.46 19.61
N GLN A 497 14.33 -3.56 19.17
CA GLN A 497 14.43 -3.19 17.76
C GLN A 497 14.83 -4.39 16.87
N ALA A 498 15.73 -5.24 17.36
CA ALA A 498 16.17 -6.44 16.64
C ALA A 498 15.03 -7.45 16.53
N THR A 499 14.31 -7.68 17.62
CA THR A 499 13.14 -8.56 17.68
C THR A 499 12.04 -8.06 16.73
N ASP A 500 11.68 -6.78 16.82
CA ASP A 500 10.65 -6.18 15.98
C ASP A 500 11.01 -6.25 14.49
N LYS A 501 12.29 -6.07 14.15
CA LYS A 501 12.76 -6.14 12.76
C LYS A 501 12.70 -7.56 12.21
N GLU A 502 13.16 -8.54 12.97
CA GLU A 502 13.17 -9.95 12.56
C GLU A 502 11.75 -10.48 12.40
N GLU A 503 10.90 -10.26 13.41
CA GLU A 503 9.53 -10.76 13.40
C GLU A 503 8.63 -10.09 12.33
N ASN A 504 9.03 -8.93 11.77
CA ASN A 504 8.30 -8.22 10.71
C ASN A 504 8.98 -8.26 9.34
N LYS A 505 10.00 -9.11 9.13
CA LYS A 505 10.82 -9.09 7.90
C LYS A 505 9.99 -9.25 6.61
N ASP A 506 8.93 -10.03 6.66
CA ASP A 506 8.00 -10.37 5.57
C ASP A 506 6.57 -9.84 5.78
N ILE A 507 6.34 -9.03 6.83
CA ILE A 507 5.02 -8.47 7.16
C ILE A 507 4.97 -6.95 6.93
N ALA A 508 3.90 -6.49 6.29
CA ALA A 508 3.66 -5.07 5.99
C ALA A 508 2.64 -4.43 6.96
N LEU A 509 3.16 -3.84 8.05
CA LEU A 509 2.33 -3.23 9.11
C LEU A 509 1.66 -1.90 8.73
N GLY A 510 2.16 -1.19 7.71
CA GLY A 510 1.68 0.15 7.36
C GLY A 510 0.26 0.16 6.81
N THR A 511 -0.09 -0.84 5.99
CA THR A 511 -1.41 -0.91 5.34
C THR A 511 -2.53 -1.15 6.35
N SER A 512 -2.34 -2.06 7.31
CA SER A 512 -3.30 -2.27 8.42
C SER A 512 -3.42 -1.00 9.26
N LYS A 513 -2.29 -0.48 9.73
CA LYS A 513 -2.23 0.70 10.60
C LYS A 513 -2.99 1.91 10.06
N LEU A 514 -2.85 2.21 8.77
CA LEU A 514 -3.44 3.41 8.18
C LEU A 514 -4.90 3.24 7.73
N ASN A 515 -5.35 2.02 7.41
CA ASN A 515 -6.62 1.85 6.69
C ASN A 515 -7.64 0.94 7.38
N TYR A 516 -7.22 0.07 8.31
CA TYR A 516 -8.08 -0.98 8.87
C TYR A 516 -8.18 -0.95 10.40
N LEU A 517 -7.32 -0.20 11.09
CA LEU A 517 -7.33 -0.08 12.54
C LEU A 517 -8.00 1.23 12.95
N ASP A 518 -9.07 1.15 13.75
CA ASP A 518 -9.66 2.35 14.33
C ASP A 518 -8.61 3.08 15.18
N PRO A 519 -8.20 4.30 14.81
CA PRO A 519 -7.13 5.00 15.51
C PRO A 519 -7.51 5.30 16.97
N ARG A 520 -8.80 5.33 17.32
CA ARG A 520 -9.26 5.54 18.70
C ARG A 520 -8.80 4.41 19.64
N ILE A 521 -8.62 3.20 19.11
CA ILE A 521 -8.06 2.06 19.87
C ILE A 521 -6.60 2.28 20.24
N SER A 522 -5.84 2.99 19.39
CA SER A 522 -4.42 3.29 19.67
C SER A 522 -4.24 4.57 20.49
N VAL A 523 -5.25 5.45 20.53
CA VAL A 523 -5.25 6.69 21.31
C VAL A 523 -5.66 6.43 22.75
N ALA A 524 -6.66 5.56 22.96
CA ALA A 524 -7.01 5.02 24.27
C ALA A 524 -5.87 4.12 24.77
#